data_AF-A0A6P1ZPZ2-F1
#
_entry.id   AF-A0A6P1ZPZ2-F1
#
_cell.length_a   1.000
_cell.length_b   1.000
_cell.length_c   1.000
_cell.angle_alpha   90.00
_cell.angle_beta   90.00
_cell.angle_gamma   90.00
#
_symmetry.space_group_name_H-M   'P 1'
#
loop_
_entity.id
_entity.type
_entity.pdbx_description
1 polymer ?
#
loop_
_entity_poly.entity_id
_entity_poly.type
_entity_poly.pdbx_seq_one_letter_code
_entity_poly.pdbx_strand_id
1 'polypeptide(L)'
;MNIEWTITKKRGNFRPVLSYTITLTEYEKSLGVPAVRIESRIPKPPDAGLTYCWPGQNERADWSPAEYYLLMTPPHTDGTISKSLKLPWREGNAYLEVEQSFQKLRTAFERALTESSDSLPMQESGSLSISPGTRADIAPAFAAERILKAVRAG
;
A
#
# COMPACT_ATOMS: atom_id res chain seq x y z
N MET A 1 -7.26 -8.09 3.79
CA MET A 1 -6.62 -8.04 2.48
C MET A 1 -7.01 -9.31 1.77
N ASN A 2 -7.63 -9.18 0.60
CA ASN A 2 -7.93 -10.30 -0.28
C ASN A 2 -6.84 -10.40 -1.35
N ILE A 3 -6.38 -11.61 -1.64
CA ILE A 3 -5.42 -11.89 -2.72
C ILE A 3 -6.04 -12.94 -3.62
N GLU A 4 -6.30 -12.56 -4.86
CA GLU A 4 -6.78 -13.46 -5.90
C GLU A 4 -5.71 -13.62 -6.96
N TRP A 5 -5.45 -14.85 -7.39
CA TRP A 5 -4.43 -15.12 -8.39
C TRP A 5 -4.78 -16.31 -9.27
N THR A 6 -4.24 -16.30 -10.48
CA THR A 6 -4.36 -17.37 -11.46
C THR A 6 -3.06 -17.53 -12.22
N ILE A 7 -2.72 -18.77 -12.59
CA ILE A 7 -1.59 -19.07 -13.46
C ILE A 7 -2.14 -19.65 -14.75
N THR A 8 -1.85 -19.00 -15.87
CA THR A 8 -2.26 -19.46 -17.19
C THR A 8 -1.05 -19.80 -18.04
N LYS A 9 -1.12 -20.87 -18.83
CA LYS A 9 -0.08 -21.28 -19.77
C LYS A 9 -0.71 -21.77 -21.06
N LYS A 10 -0.25 -21.24 -22.19
CA LYS A 10 -0.61 -21.75 -23.52
C LYS A 10 0.21 -23.00 -23.85
N ARG A 11 -0.35 -23.94 -24.62
CA ARG A 11 0.35 -25.14 -25.07
C ARG A 11 1.63 -24.76 -25.85
N GLY A 12 2.72 -25.49 -25.60
CA GLY A 12 4.00 -25.33 -26.28
C GLY A 12 5.06 -24.64 -25.42
N ASN A 13 5.90 -23.83 -26.08
CA ASN A 13 7.06 -23.18 -25.46
C ASN A 13 6.70 -21.88 -24.72
N PHE A 14 5.42 -21.56 -24.53
CA PHE A 14 5.01 -20.34 -23.84
C PHE A 14 5.28 -20.43 -22.34
N ARG A 15 5.80 -19.33 -21.78
CA ARG A 15 5.97 -19.16 -20.34
C ARG A 15 4.61 -19.01 -19.67
N PRO A 16 4.42 -19.58 -18.47
CA PRO A 16 3.23 -19.31 -17.69
C PRO A 16 3.21 -17.86 -17.22
N VAL A 17 2.00 -17.33 -17.09
CA VAL A 17 1.76 -15.99 -16.59
C VAL A 17 0.94 -16.10 -15.31
N LEU A 18 1.51 -15.61 -14.22
CA LEU A 18 0.81 -15.36 -12.97
C LEU A 18 0.13 -13.99 -13.07
N SER A 19 -1.19 -13.96 -13.01
CA SER A 19 -1.97 -12.73 -12.87
C SER A 19 -2.58 -12.70 -11.48
N TYR A 20 -2.49 -11.56 -10.80
CA TYR A 20 -3.02 -11.42 -9.45
C TYR A 20 -3.58 -10.03 -9.20
N THR A 21 -4.55 -9.98 -8.29
CA THR A 21 -5.15 -8.77 -7.75
C THR A 21 -5.11 -8.83 -6.23
N ILE A 22 -4.70 -7.74 -5.60
CA ILE A 22 -4.76 -7.56 -4.15
C ILE A 22 -5.69 -6.41 -3.85
N THR A 23 -6.63 -6.64 -2.94
CA THR A 23 -7.64 -5.66 -2.53
C THR A 23 -7.65 -5.53 -1.02
N LEU A 24 -7.64 -4.28 -0.52
CA LEU A 24 -7.81 -3.96 0.89
C LEU A 24 -9.28 -3.73 1.19
N THR A 25 -9.70 -4.05 2.41
CA THR A 25 -11.02 -3.68 2.91
C THR A 25 -11.06 -2.18 3.23
N GLU A 26 -12.26 -1.61 3.36
CA GLU A 26 -12.39 -0.20 3.79
C GLU A 26 -11.82 0.04 5.19
N TYR A 27 -11.94 -0.95 6.09
CA TYR A 27 -11.31 -0.90 7.40
C TYR A 27 -9.79 -0.79 7.29
N GLU A 28 -9.16 -1.65 6.48
CA GLU A 28 -7.71 -1.65 6.27
C GLU A 28 -7.21 -0.34 5.65
N LYS A 29 -7.98 0.24 4.71
CA LYS A 29 -7.67 1.55 4.12
C LYS A 29 -7.74 2.67 5.16
N SER A 30 -8.75 2.63 6.03
CA SER A 30 -8.98 3.65 7.07
C SER A 30 -7.85 3.75 8.09
N LEU A 31 -7.10 2.66 8.29
CA LEU A 31 -5.95 2.62 9.20
C LEU A 31 -4.67 3.25 8.61
N GLY A 32 -4.69 3.70 7.35
CA GLY A 32 -3.55 4.41 6.76
C GLY A 32 -2.29 3.56 6.61
N VAL A 33 -2.42 2.24 6.54
CA VAL A 33 -1.28 1.30 6.53
C VAL A 33 -0.37 1.59 5.31
N PRO A 34 0.96 1.65 5.50
CA PRO A 34 1.89 1.82 4.38
C PRO A 34 1.89 0.59 3.46
N ALA A 35 2.22 0.79 2.19
CA ALA A 35 2.38 -0.32 1.26
C ALA A 35 3.55 -1.23 1.69
N VAL A 36 3.22 -2.47 2.07
CA VAL A 36 4.18 -3.49 2.49
C VAL A 36 4.82 -4.12 1.27
N ARG A 37 6.14 -4.27 1.28
CA ARG A 37 6.94 -4.88 0.22
C ARG A 37 7.70 -6.08 0.78
N ILE A 38 7.70 -7.18 0.04
CA ILE A 38 8.52 -8.35 0.34
C ILE A 38 9.22 -8.86 -0.91
N GLU A 39 10.42 -9.40 -0.72
CA GLU A 39 11.01 -10.29 -1.71
C GLU A 39 10.29 -11.65 -1.66
N SER A 40 9.76 -12.06 -2.81
CA SER A 40 9.06 -13.32 -2.97
C SER A 40 10.04 -14.49 -3.14
N ARG A 41 9.50 -15.70 -3.19
CA ARG A 41 10.22 -16.90 -3.63
C ARG A 41 9.98 -17.21 -5.10
N ILE A 42 9.27 -16.34 -5.82
CA ILE A 42 8.92 -16.52 -7.23
C ILE A 42 10.13 -16.10 -8.08
N PRO A 43 10.81 -17.04 -8.76
CA PRO A 43 11.95 -16.73 -9.59
C PRO A 43 11.55 -15.80 -10.74
N LYS A 44 12.40 -14.81 -11.01
CA LYS A 44 12.30 -14.01 -12.23
C LYS A 44 13.07 -14.72 -13.34
N PRO A 45 12.41 -15.17 -14.42
CA PRO A 45 13.10 -15.85 -15.50
C PRO A 45 14.05 -14.87 -16.23
N PRO A 46 15.15 -15.37 -16.81
CA PRO A 46 16.00 -14.58 -17.70
C PRO A 46 15.15 -14.01 -18.84
N ASP A 47 15.42 -12.77 -19.22
CA ASP A 47 14.65 -12.05 -20.24
C ASP A 47 13.14 -12.14 -20.00
N ALA A 48 12.66 -11.73 -18.84
CA ALA A 48 11.23 -11.74 -18.50
C ALA A 48 10.36 -10.95 -19.52
N GLY A 49 10.95 -10.18 -20.45
CA GLY A 49 10.25 -9.64 -21.63
C GLY A 49 9.75 -10.71 -22.61
N LEU A 50 10.42 -11.86 -22.72
CA LEU A 50 10.02 -12.96 -23.62
C LEU A 50 8.82 -13.73 -23.07
N THR A 51 7.88 -14.07 -23.96
CA THR A 51 6.66 -14.81 -23.64
C THR A 51 6.83 -16.33 -23.81
N TYR A 52 7.99 -16.77 -24.26
CA TYR A 52 8.32 -18.16 -24.56
C TYR A 52 9.75 -18.49 -24.13
N CYS A 53 10.05 -19.79 -24.05
CA CYS A 53 11.38 -20.32 -23.83
C CYS A 53 11.52 -21.67 -24.56
N TRP A 54 12.47 -21.74 -25.50
CA TRP A 54 12.77 -22.98 -26.23
C TRP A 54 13.61 -23.95 -25.38
N PRO A 55 13.58 -25.25 -25.67
CA PRO A 55 14.46 -26.22 -25.00
C PRO A 55 15.94 -25.82 -25.10
N GLY A 56 16.70 -25.99 -24.02
CA GLY A 56 18.13 -25.67 -23.99
C GLY A 56 18.48 -24.18 -23.91
N GLN A 57 17.50 -23.31 -23.63
CA GLN A 57 17.72 -21.87 -23.46
C GLN A 57 17.19 -21.37 -22.11
N ASN A 58 17.79 -20.30 -21.58
CA ASN A 58 17.34 -19.61 -20.37
C ASN A 58 17.00 -20.59 -19.24
N GLU A 59 15.78 -20.52 -18.70
CA GLU A 59 15.32 -21.38 -17.61
C GLU A 59 15.18 -22.87 -17.98
N ARG A 60 15.32 -23.23 -19.27
CA ARG A 60 15.29 -24.60 -19.79
C ARG A 60 16.67 -25.14 -20.19
N ALA A 61 17.74 -24.43 -19.82
CA ALA A 61 19.12 -24.91 -19.84
C ALA A 61 19.54 -25.31 -18.40
N ASP A 62 20.85 -25.33 -18.11
CA ASP A 62 21.36 -25.41 -16.75
C ASP A 62 21.22 -24.03 -16.07
N TRP A 63 20.04 -23.77 -15.49
CA TRP A 63 19.69 -22.47 -14.92
C TRP A 63 19.32 -22.55 -13.44
N SER A 64 19.91 -21.64 -12.67
CA SER A 64 19.52 -21.33 -11.30
C SER A 64 18.97 -19.90 -11.19
N PRO A 65 17.88 -19.66 -10.44
CA PRO A 65 17.38 -18.32 -10.16
C PRO A 65 18.44 -17.41 -9.53
N ALA A 66 18.68 -16.25 -10.14
CA ALA A 66 19.53 -15.19 -9.59
C ALA A 66 18.71 -14.04 -8.98
N GLU A 67 17.48 -13.84 -9.44
CA GLU A 67 16.57 -12.78 -9.00
C GLU A 67 15.20 -13.35 -8.70
N TYR A 68 14.51 -12.70 -7.76
CA TYR A 68 13.14 -13.00 -7.38
C TYR A 68 12.26 -11.76 -7.53
N TYR A 69 10.97 -11.97 -7.80
CA TYR A 69 10.04 -10.85 -7.90
C TYR A 69 9.81 -10.20 -6.54
N LEU A 70 9.65 -8.87 -6.54
CA LEU A 70 9.12 -8.14 -5.40
C LEU A 70 7.59 -8.15 -5.47
N LEU A 71 6.95 -8.51 -4.36
CA LEU A 71 5.51 -8.37 -4.19
C LEU A 71 5.22 -7.21 -3.25
N MET A 72 4.10 -6.54 -3.48
CA MET A 72 3.72 -5.35 -2.74
C MET A 72 2.20 -5.29 -2.58
N THR A 73 1.73 -4.87 -1.41
CA THR A 73 0.32 -4.54 -1.19
C THR A 73 -0.03 -3.21 -1.87
N PRO A 74 -1.30 -2.94 -2.22
CA PRO A 74 -1.66 -1.61 -2.68
C PRO A 74 -1.43 -0.56 -1.58
N PRO A 75 -1.19 0.70 -1.94
CA PRO A 75 -1.25 1.79 -0.97
C PRO A 75 -2.68 1.94 -0.45
N HIS A 76 -2.86 2.42 0.79
CA HIS A 76 -4.18 2.62 1.39
C HIS A 76 -5.04 3.64 0.61
N THR A 77 -4.42 4.56 -0.14
CA THR A 77 -5.08 5.54 -1.00
C THR A 77 -5.85 4.90 -2.16
N ASP A 78 -5.25 3.88 -2.78
CA ASP A 78 -5.82 3.21 -3.96
C ASP A 78 -6.65 1.98 -3.53
N GLY A 79 -6.19 1.26 -2.52
CA GLY A 79 -6.85 0.08 -1.96
C GLY A 79 -6.83 -1.17 -2.85
N THR A 80 -6.41 -1.07 -4.12
CA THR A 80 -6.33 -2.20 -5.06
C THR A 80 -5.11 -2.12 -5.95
N ILE A 81 -4.49 -3.26 -6.27
CA ILE A 81 -3.44 -3.37 -7.28
C ILE A 81 -3.60 -4.67 -8.07
N SER A 82 -3.46 -4.58 -9.40
CA SER A 82 -3.43 -5.74 -10.30
C SER A 82 -2.11 -5.78 -11.05
N LYS A 83 -1.49 -6.96 -11.13
CA LYS A 83 -0.20 -7.17 -11.79
C LYS A 83 -0.18 -8.50 -12.53
N SER A 84 0.81 -8.66 -13.41
CA SER A 84 1.12 -9.93 -14.06
C SER A 84 2.61 -10.15 -14.12
N LEU A 85 3.04 -11.37 -13.77
CA LEU A 85 4.42 -11.80 -13.72
C LEU A 85 4.58 -13.02 -14.64
N LYS A 86 5.70 -13.09 -15.36
CA LYS A 86 6.04 -14.29 -16.11
C LYS A 86 6.81 -15.23 -15.21
N LEU A 87 6.42 -16.48 -15.24
CA LEU A 87 7.06 -17.52 -14.45
C LEU A 87 8.03 -18.30 -15.35
N PRO A 88 9.10 -18.87 -14.79
CA PRO A 88 9.95 -19.77 -15.55
C PRO A 88 9.14 -20.94 -16.10
N TRP A 89 9.41 -21.29 -17.36
CA TRP A 89 8.91 -22.53 -17.92
C TRP A 89 9.48 -23.73 -17.14
N ARG A 90 8.62 -24.68 -16.78
CA ARG A 90 9.01 -26.00 -16.28
C ARG A 90 8.03 -27.07 -16.76
N GLU A 91 8.47 -28.32 -16.71
CA GLU A 91 7.71 -29.47 -17.20
C GLU A 91 6.48 -29.77 -16.33
N GLY A 92 6.67 -29.81 -15.01
CA GLY A 92 5.60 -30.19 -14.06
C GLY A 92 4.50 -29.13 -13.84
N ASN A 93 4.66 -27.91 -14.35
CA ASN A 93 3.73 -26.77 -14.17
C ASN A 93 3.26 -26.50 -12.72
N ALA A 94 4.01 -26.94 -11.70
CA ALA A 94 3.63 -26.79 -10.30
C ALA A 94 4.35 -25.57 -9.67
N TYR A 95 3.60 -24.53 -9.29
CA TYR A 95 4.13 -23.25 -8.80
C TYR A 95 3.83 -23.01 -7.31
N LEU A 96 4.31 -23.89 -6.44
CA LEU A 96 4.04 -23.83 -4.98
C LEU A 96 4.59 -22.56 -4.33
N GLU A 97 5.69 -22.03 -4.86
CA GLU A 97 6.32 -20.81 -4.35
C GLU A 97 5.43 -19.57 -4.50
N VAL A 98 4.45 -19.59 -5.41
CA VAL A 98 3.51 -18.48 -5.63
C VAL A 98 2.63 -18.30 -4.41
N GLU A 99 1.95 -19.37 -3.98
CA GLU A 99 1.09 -19.31 -2.80
C GLU A 99 1.91 -19.01 -1.54
N GLN A 100 3.07 -19.66 -1.36
CA GLN A 100 3.97 -19.37 -0.23
C GLN A 100 4.39 -17.90 -0.18
N SER A 101 4.62 -17.27 -1.34
CA SER A 101 4.98 -15.86 -1.43
C SER A 101 3.82 -14.93 -1.08
N PHE A 102 2.59 -15.26 -1.50
CA PHE A 102 1.40 -14.50 -1.10
C PHE A 102 1.07 -14.66 0.38
N GLN A 103 1.25 -15.86 0.96
CA GLN A 103 1.14 -16.08 2.40
C GLN A 103 2.16 -15.22 3.16
N LYS A 104 3.42 -15.20 2.71
CA LYS A 104 4.47 -14.34 3.29
C LYS A 104 4.10 -12.85 3.22
N LEU A 105 3.58 -12.38 2.08
CA LEU A 105 3.09 -11.00 1.94
C LEU A 105 1.94 -10.71 2.90
N ARG A 106 0.98 -11.64 3.03
CA ARG A 106 -0.16 -11.51 3.93
C ARG A 106 0.27 -11.40 5.38
N THR A 107 1.13 -12.28 5.85
CA THR A 107 1.65 -12.21 7.22
C THR A 107 2.40 -10.90 7.48
N ALA A 108 3.18 -10.41 6.51
CA ALA A 108 3.87 -9.13 6.63
C ALA A 108 2.89 -7.95 6.71
N PHE A 109 1.80 -7.99 5.94
CA PHE A 109 0.72 -6.99 5.98
C PHE A 109 -0.07 -7.04 7.29
N GLU A 110 -0.48 -8.22 7.75
CA GLU A 110 -1.22 -8.41 9.01
C GLU A 110 -0.46 -7.85 10.22
N ARG A 111 0.88 -8.00 10.23
CA ARG A 111 1.72 -7.37 11.25
C ARG A 111 1.65 -5.85 11.19
N ALA A 112 1.84 -5.25 10.01
CA ALA A 112 1.76 -3.79 9.85
C ALA A 112 0.36 -3.23 10.16
N LEU A 113 -0.69 -4.01 9.85
CA LEU A 113 -2.07 -3.70 10.18
C LEU A 113 -2.26 -3.65 11.70
N THR A 114 -1.75 -4.66 12.42
CA THR A 114 -1.82 -4.72 13.88
C THR A 114 -1.12 -3.51 14.52
N GLU A 115 0.11 -3.20 14.09
CA GLU A 115 0.86 -2.03 14.56
C GLU A 115 0.11 -0.71 14.31
N SER A 116 -0.59 -0.59 13.18
CA SER A 116 -1.39 0.60 12.85
C SER A 116 -2.68 0.67 13.67
N SER A 117 -3.30 -0.48 13.94
CA SER A 117 -4.51 -0.60 14.77
C SER A 117 -4.27 -0.21 16.23
N ASP A 118 -3.06 -0.41 16.76
CA ASP A 118 -2.70 -0.05 18.13
C ASP A 118 -2.61 1.48 18.36
N SER A 119 -2.52 2.26 17.27
CA SER A 119 -2.52 3.73 17.33
C SER A 119 -3.94 4.27 17.50
N LEU A 120 -4.34 4.53 18.75
CA LEU A 120 -5.68 4.99 19.09
C LEU A 120 -6.01 6.39 18.49
N PRO A 121 -7.25 6.62 18.01
CA PRO A 121 -7.66 7.94 17.57
C PRO A 121 -7.73 8.92 18.74
N MET A 122 -7.42 10.19 18.47
CA MET A 122 -7.59 11.29 19.43
C MET A 122 -8.35 12.45 18.80
N GLN A 123 -9.18 13.12 19.58
CA GLN A 123 -9.83 14.36 19.20
C GLN A 123 -9.72 15.34 20.36
N GLU A 124 -9.00 16.44 20.14
CA GLU A 124 -8.83 17.51 21.12
C GLU A 124 -9.36 18.82 20.54
N SER A 125 -10.13 19.55 21.34
CA SER A 125 -10.67 20.85 20.96
C SER A 125 -10.41 21.85 22.08
N GLY A 126 -9.85 23.01 21.74
CA GLY A 126 -9.56 24.09 22.68
C GLY A 126 -10.12 25.41 22.19
N SER A 127 -10.42 26.31 23.14
CA SER A 127 -10.76 27.70 22.86
C SER A 127 -10.07 28.59 23.89
N LEU A 128 -9.40 29.63 23.44
CA LEU A 128 -8.76 30.62 24.29
C LEU A 128 -9.48 31.96 24.10
N SER A 129 -9.83 32.60 25.20
CA SER A 129 -10.41 33.94 25.20
C SER A 129 -9.51 34.88 25.98
N ILE A 130 -9.63 36.19 25.73
CA ILE A 130 -8.93 37.21 26.51
C ILE A 130 -9.18 36.95 27.99
N SER A 131 -8.07 36.88 28.74
CA SER A 131 -8.12 36.67 30.19
C SER A 131 -8.99 37.75 30.83
N PRO A 132 -9.73 37.45 31.91
CA PRO A 132 -10.54 38.45 32.60
C PRO A 132 -9.74 39.68 33.04
N GLY A 133 -8.48 39.48 33.47
CA GLY A 133 -7.58 40.57 33.86
C GLY A 133 -7.27 41.50 32.69
N THR A 134 -6.79 40.92 31.58
CA THR A 134 -6.52 41.70 30.36
C THR A 134 -7.80 42.35 29.80
N ARG A 135 -8.97 41.70 29.94
CA ARG A 135 -10.26 42.28 29.55
C ARG A 135 -10.58 43.54 30.34
N ALA A 136 -10.35 43.50 31.65
CA ALA A 136 -10.58 44.63 32.53
C ALA A 136 -9.63 45.80 32.19
N ASP A 137 -8.37 45.50 31.90
CA ASP A 137 -7.36 46.52 31.59
C ASP A 137 -7.67 47.28 30.28
N ILE A 138 -8.19 46.59 29.25
CA ILE A 138 -8.46 47.20 27.94
C ILE A 138 -9.89 47.74 27.78
N ALA A 139 -10.83 47.34 28.64
CA ALA A 139 -12.24 47.73 28.53
C ALA A 139 -12.46 49.26 28.48
N PRO A 140 -11.77 50.09 29.28
CA PRO A 140 -11.94 51.54 29.24
C PRO A 140 -11.49 52.16 27.90
N ALA A 141 -10.34 51.73 27.38
CA ALA A 141 -9.81 52.20 26.11
C ALA A 141 -10.74 51.82 24.94
N PHE A 142 -11.26 50.60 24.96
CA PHE A 142 -12.20 50.10 23.96
C PHE A 142 -13.54 50.86 24.00
N ALA A 143 -14.05 51.20 25.19
CA ALA A 143 -15.25 52.01 25.35
C ALA A 143 -15.08 53.43 24.81
N ALA A 144 -13.94 54.08 25.11
CA ALA A 144 -13.62 55.42 24.63
C ALA A 144 -13.54 55.48 23.09
N GLU A 145 -12.92 54.48 22.46
CA GLU A 145 -12.85 54.39 20.99
C GLU A 145 -14.25 54.25 20.36
N ARG A 146 -15.14 53.45 20.96
CA ARG A 146 -16.51 53.28 20.47
C ARG A 146 -17.32 54.58 20.54
N ILE A 147 -17.18 55.35 21.61
CA ILE A 147 -17.84 56.65 21.77
C ILE A 147 -17.34 57.62 20.68
N LEU A 148 -16.02 57.72 20.49
CA LEU A 148 -15.41 58.58 19.47
C LEU A 148 -15.86 58.21 18.04
N LYS A 149 -15.99 56.92 17.73
CA LYS A 149 -16.51 56.46 16.43
C LYS A 149 -17.99 56.81 16.24
N ALA A 150 -18.82 56.69 17.27
CA ALA A 150 -20.25 57.05 17.19
C ALA A 150 -20.47 58.55 16.96
N VAL A 151 -19.66 59.40 17.62
CA VAL A 151 -19.71 60.86 17.46
C VAL A 151 -19.24 61.32 16.07
N ARG A 152 -18.36 60.56 15.40
CA ARG A 152 -17.87 60.89 14.05
C ARG A 152 -18.77 60.37 12.92
N ALA A 153 -19.69 59.45 13.23
CA ALA A 153 -20.57 58.80 12.24
C ALA A 153 -22.01 59.37 12.22
N GLY A 154 -22.33 60.29 13.13
CA GLY A 154 -23.56 61.09 13.13
C GLY A 154 -23.27 62.53 12.75
#